data_AF-A0A7C5J4A1-F1
#
_entry.id   AF-A0A7C5J4A1-F1
#
_cell.length_a   1.000
_cell.length_b   1.000
_cell.length_c   1.000
_cell.angle_alpha   90.00
_cell.angle_beta   90.00
_cell.angle_gamma   90.00
#
_symmetry.space_group_name_H-M   'P 1'
#
loop_
_entity.id
_entity.type
_entity.pdbx_description
1 polymer ?
#
loop_
_entity_poly.entity_id
_entity_poly.type
_entity_poly.pdbx_seq_one_letter_code
_entity_poly.pdbx_strand_id
1 'polypeptide(L)'
;MPPRPGRRRWFLAATIVLGVGAAWVLAPYRGHSEQIIAAVRGGYLRPGSLAAALRPAPVFSPPHPATSAAARVLQELSRVEANQRTTRYQHHTQVRERAGDYRWDCSGMATWVLARSARRARRALGGGRIIARGFARQIRRAPTSRSRGGWQQVDHIREVRAGDMFAWERPRNFPSRDSGHVGFLAHAPVELADGVWAA
;
A
#
# COMPACT_ATOMS: atom_id res chain seq x y z
N MET A 1 51.65 -38.05 -3.90
CA MET A 1 50.22 -37.94 -4.27
C MET A 1 49.40 -37.89 -2.99
N PRO A 2 49.07 -36.71 -2.47
CA PRO A 2 48.35 -36.57 -1.20
C PRO A 2 46.82 -36.76 -1.37
N PRO A 3 46.12 -37.24 -0.33
CA PRO A 3 44.69 -37.58 -0.41
C PRO A 3 43.80 -36.33 -0.51
N ARG A 4 42.74 -36.42 -1.33
CA ARG A 4 41.68 -35.40 -1.43
C ARG A 4 40.81 -35.42 -0.16
N PRO A 5 40.66 -34.31 0.58
CA PRO A 5 39.70 -34.26 1.67
C PRO A 5 38.30 -33.89 1.17
N GLY A 6 37.36 -34.80 1.43
CA GLY A 6 36.09 -34.49 2.10
C GLY A 6 35.06 -33.63 1.38
N ARG A 7 34.06 -34.30 0.79
CA ARG A 7 32.73 -33.74 0.50
C ARG A 7 32.15 -33.08 1.76
N ARG A 8 32.01 -31.76 1.78
CA ARG A 8 31.19 -31.05 2.78
C ARG A 8 29.73 -31.08 2.34
N ARG A 9 28.96 -31.97 2.98
CA ARG A 9 27.51 -31.86 3.13
C ARG A 9 27.24 -30.61 3.99
N TRP A 10 26.61 -29.59 3.41
CA TRP A 10 26.01 -28.52 4.20
C TRP A 10 24.58 -28.94 4.54
N PHE A 11 24.36 -29.21 5.82
CA PHE A 11 23.04 -29.27 6.40
C PHE A 11 22.42 -27.87 6.39
N LEU A 12 21.13 -27.86 6.07
CA LEU A 12 20.13 -26.82 6.33
C LEU A 12 20.48 -25.93 7.54
N ALA A 13 20.69 -24.64 7.27
CA ALA A 13 20.39 -23.59 8.23
C ALA A 13 19.07 -22.97 7.79
N ALA A 14 17.99 -23.35 8.48
CA ALA A 14 16.73 -22.65 8.45
C ALA A 14 16.94 -21.25 9.05
N THR A 15 16.89 -20.22 8.21
CA THR A 15 16.68 -18.85 8.68
C THR A 15 15.25 -18.47 8.35
N ILE A 16 14.40 -18.61 9.35
CA ILE A 16 13.09 -17.96 9.40
C ILE A 16 13.37 -16.45 9.40
N VAL A 17 13.24 -15.80 8.25
CA VAL A 17 13.15 -14.34 8.19
C VAL A 17 11.67 -13.99 8.36
N LEU A 18 11.27 -13.85 9.62
CA LEU A 18 10.05 -13.16 10.00
C LEU A 18 10.08 -11.74 9.45
N GLY A 19 9.02 -11.38 8.72
CA GLY A 19 8.47 -10.02 8.63
C GLY A 19 9.44 -8.88 8.32
N VAL A 20 9.76 -8.67 7.04
CA VAL A 20 10.20 -7.36 6.55
C VAL A 20 9.39 -6.99 5.31
N GLY A 21 8.17 -6.51 5.55
CA GLY A 21 7.30 -5.92 4.53
C GLY A 21 6.51 -4.69 5.01
N ALA A 22 6.38 -4.49 6.32
CA ALA A 22 5.62 -3.37 6.90
C ALA A 22 6.48 -2.39 7.73
N ALA A 23 7.79 -2.62 7.86
CA ALA A 23 8.62 -1.89 8.83
C ALA A 23 9.18 -0.53 8.33
N TRP A 24 9.08 -0.19 7.05
CA TRP A 24 9.61 1.09 6.52
C TRP A 24 8.59 2.22 6.44
N VAL A 25 7.32 1.97 6.73
CA VAL A 25 6.26 3.00 6.81
C VAL A 25 5.90 3.35 8.27
N LEU A 26 6.49 2.69 9.26
CA LEU A 26 6.22 2.92 10.70
C LEU A 26 7.46 3.28 11.54
N ALA A 27 8.59 3.59 10.91
CA ALA A 27 9.84 3.86 11.63
C ALA A 27 9.91 5.13 12.50
N PRO A 28 8.98 6.12 12.48
CA PRO A 28 8.94 7.13 13.55
C PRO A 28 8.03 6.76 14.74
N TYR A 29 7.24 5.66 14.68
CA TYR A 29 6.19 5.40 15.68
C TYR A 29 6.53 4.35 16.75
N ARG A 30 7.79 3.95 16.90
CA ARG A 30 8.23 3.06 18.00
C ARG A 30 8.89 3.78 19.19
N GLY A 31 8.92 5.12 19.20
CA GLY A 31 9.51 5.91 20.29
C GLY A 31 8.51 6.53 21.27
N HIS A 32 7.20 6.44 21.04
CA HIS A 32 6.20 7.19 21.81
C HIS A 32 5.42 6.36 22.84
N SER A 33 5.45 5.03 22.79
CA SER A 33 4.73 4.19 23.77
C SER A 33 5.40 4.19 25.15
N GLU A 34 6.73 4.19 25.20
CA GLU A 34 7.52 4.23 26.45
C GLU A 34 7.35 5.58 27.17
N GLN A 35 7.31 6.69 26.41
CA GLN A 35 7.17 8.04 26.96
C GLN A 35 5.78 8.30 27.53
N ILE A 36 4.72 7.73 26.94
CA ILE A 36 3.35 7.84 27.45
C ILE A 36 3.20 7.08 28.78
N ILE A 37 3.76 5.87 28.88
CA ILE A 37 3.73 5.08 30.13
C ILE A 37 4.53 5.76 31.24
N ALA A 38 5.67 6.38 30.92
CA ALA A 38 6.47 7.15 31.87
C ALA A 38 5.75 8.44 32.35
N ALA A 39 5.08 9.17 31.44
CA ALA A 39 4.34 10.39 31.78
C ALA A 39 3.09 10.13 32.64
N VAL A 40 2.42 9.00 32.42
CA VAL A 40 1.26 8.56 33.23
C VAL A 40 1.68 8.17 34.66
N ARG A 41 2.86 7.55 34.84
CA ARG A 41 3.41 7.26 36.19
C ARG A 41 3.96 8.51 36.91
N GLY A 42 4.32 9.56 36.17
CA GLY A 42 4.93 10.77 36.70
C GLY A 42 3.96 11.88 37.14
N GLY A 43 2.64 11.72 36.96
CA GLY A 43 1.65 12.69 37.45
C GLY A 43 1.61 14.06 36.74
N TYR A 44 2.19 14.19 35.53
CA TYR A 44 2.31 15.45 34.80
C TYR A 44 1.23 15.70 33.74
N LEU A 45 -0.02 15.27 33.97
CA LEU A 45 -1.09 15.48 33.02
C LEU A 45 -2.28 16.20 33.68
N ARG A 46 -2.46 17.48 33.33
CA ARG A 46 -3.67 18.26 33.67
C ARG A 46 -4.90 17.54 33.11
N PRO A 47 -6.05 17.55 33.81
CA PRO A 47 -7.22 16.69 33.52
C PRO A 47 -7.85 16.85 32.12
N GLY A 48 -7.46 17.83 31.30
CA GLY A 48 -7.88 17.95 29.90
C GLY A 48 -7.14 17.04 28.90
N SER A 49 -6.03 16.42 29.29
CA SER A 49 -5.15 15.65 28.38
C SER A 49 -5.49 14.17 28.25
N LEU A 50 -6.25 13.60 29.20
CA LEU A 50 -6.69 12.20 29.13
C LEU A 50 -7.84 11.99 28.13
N ALA A 51 -8.73 12.99 27.95
CA ALA A 51 -9.82 12.89 26.98
C ALA A 51 -9.33 12.85 25.52
N ALA A 52 -8.25 13.56 25.20
CA ALA A 52 -7.62 13.52 23.88
C ALA A 52 -6.87 12.19 23.62
N ALA A 53 -6.26 11.62 24.67
CA ALA A 53 -5.57 10.32 24.61
C ALA A 53 -6.53 9.12 24.55
N LEU A 54 -7.78 9.30 25.01
CA LEU A 54 -8.85 8.31 24.98
C LEU A 54 -9.77 8.43 23.76
N ARG A 55 -9.42 9.23 22.74
CA ARG A 55 -10.18 9.23 21.48
C ARG A 55 -10.16 7.78 20.96
N PRO A 56 -11.33 7.13 20.80
CA PRO A 56 -11.36 5.80 20.21
C PRO A 56 -10.68 5.89 18.85
N ALA A 57 -9.85 4.89 18.53
CA ALA A 57 -9.24 4.79 17.21
C ALA A 57 -10.37 4.97 16.17
N PRO A 58 -10.15 5.79 15.12
CA PRO A 58 -11.17 5.98 14.10
C PRO A 58 -11.66 4.62 13.64
N VAL A 59 -12.96 4.37 13.82
CA VAL A 59 -13.57 3.12 13.40
C VAL A 59 -13.71 3.20 11.89
N PHE A 60 -12.83 2.49 11.19
CA PHE A 60 -12.94 2.30 9.75
C PHE A 60 -14.22 1.49 9.50
N SER A 61 -15.29 2.17 9.07
CA SER A 61 -16.51 1.48 8.64
C SER A 61 -16.16 0.59 7.44
N PRO A 62 -16.61 -0.67 7.41
CA PRO A 62 -16.36 -1.55 6.28
C PRO A 62 -16.90 -0.87 5.01
N PRO A 63 -16.03 -0.60 4.04
CA PRO A 63 -16.33 0.36 3.00
C PRO A 63 -17.15 -0.28 1.88
N HIS A 64 -18.10 0.47 1.34
CA HIS A 64 -18.77 0.09 0.11
C HIS A 64 -18.01 0.67 -1.10
N PRO A 65 -17.46 -0.17 -1.99
CA PRO A 65 -16.83 0.31 -3.21
C PRO A 65 -17.84 1.10 -4.06
N ALA A 66 -17.41 2.21 -4.65
CA ALA A 66 -18.29 3.07 -5.46
C ALA A 66 -18.80 2.36 -6.74
N THR A 67 -18.02 1.40 -7.24
CA THR A 67 -18.26 0.74 -8.52
C THR A 67 -17.95 -0.75 -8.44
N SER A 68 -18.51 -1.54 -9.37
CA SER A 68 -18.16 -2.96 -9.52
C SER A 68 -16.70 -3.20 -9.92
N ALA A 69 -16.04 -2.21 -10.53
CA ALA A 69 -14.61 -2.28 -10.81
C ALA A 69 -13.79 -2.15 -9.51
N ALA A 70 -14.13 -1.18 -8.65
CA ALA A 70 -13.52 -1.02 -7.34
C ALA A 70 -13.76 -2.25 -6.44
N ALA A 71 -14.96 -2.83 -6.48
CA ALA A 71 -15.25 -4.08 -5.76
C ALA A 71 -14.34 -5.24 -6.21
N ARG A 72 -14.11 -5.38 -7.52
CA ARG A 72 -13.20 -6.40 -8.06
C ARG A 72 -11.73 -6.11 -7.73
N VAL A 73 -11.33 -4.85 -7.64
CA VAL A 73 -9.99 -4.47 -7.15
C VAL A 73 -9.80 -4.99 -5.73
N LEU A 74 -10.74 -4.69 -4.83
CA LEU A 74 -10.69 -5.16 -3.45
C LEU A 74 -10.67 -6.69 -3.38
N GLN A 75 -11.52 -7.37 -4.16
CA GLN A 75 -11.52 -8.83 -4.23
C GLN A 75 -10.17 -9.40 -4.67
N GLU A 76 -9.52 -8.83 -5.69
CA GLU A 76 -8.20 -9.28 -6.13
C GLU A 76 -7.11 -8.98 -5.10
N LEU A 77 -7.18 -7.84 -4.40
CA LEU A 77 -6.25 -7.53 -3.31
C LEU A 77 -6.41 -8.51 -2.14
N SER A 78 -7.63 -8.82 -1.72
CA SER A 78 -7.90 -9.83 -0.69
C SER A 78 -7.43 -11.22 -1.10
N ARG A 79 -7.55 -11.59 -2.39
CA ARG A 79 -6.99 -12.85 -2.91
C ARG A 79 -5.47 -12.88 -2.85
N VAL A 80 -4.82 -11.77 -3.21
CA VAL A 80 -3.36 -11.66 -3.10
C VAL A 80 -2.94 -11.82 -1.65
N GLU A 81 -3.56 -11.08 -0.73
CA GLU A 81 -3.27 -11.12 0.71
C GLU A 81 -3.44 -12.53 1.28
N ALA A 82 -4.59 -13.18 1.02
CA ALA A 82 -4.88 -14.52 1.52
C ALA A 82 -3.93 -15.60 0.97
N ASN A 83 -3.34 -15.38 -0.21
CA ASN A 83 -2.48 -16.34 -0.89
C ASN A 83 -0.98 -16.01 -0.75
N GLN A 84 -0.62 -14.84 -0.23
CA GLN A 84 0.77 -14.40 -0.16
C GLN A 84 1.56 -15.18 0.89
N ARG A 85 2.63 -15.84 0.44
CA ARG A 85 3.60 -16.53 1.30
C ARG A 85 4.94 -15.80 1.33
N THR A 86 5.36 -15.31 0.17
CA THR A 86 6.59 -14.51 0.03
C THR A 86 6.34 -13.29 -0.83
N THR A 87 6.98 -12.18 -0.49
CA THR A 87 6.94 -10.97 -1.29
C THR A 87 8.29 -10.29 -1.34
N ARG A 88 8.59 -9.62 -2.46
CA ARG A 88 9.81 -8.82 -2.62
C ARG A 88 9.55 -7.59 -3.47
N TYR A 89 9.93 -6.42 -2.96
CA TYR A 89 9.90 -5.20 -3.75
C TYR A 89 10.99 -5.23 -4.83
N GLN A 90 10.61 -5.17 -6.11
CA GLN A 90 11.54 -5.15 -7.24
C GLN A 90 10.91 -4.57 -8.52
N HIS A 91 11.73 -4.03 -9.43
CA HIS A 91 11.25 -3.33 -10.62
C HIS A 91 10.52 -4.19 -11.67
N HIS A 92 10.79 -5.50 -11.69
CA HIS A 92 10.15 -6.45 -12.60
C HIS A 92 9.04 -7.21 -11.89
N THR A 93 7.84 -7.19 -12.47
CA THR A 93 6.71 -7.95 -11.95
C THR A 93 6.86 -9.44 -12.26
N GLN A 94 6.96 -10.25 -11.21
CA GLN A 94 6.92 -11.70 -11.25
C GLN A 94 5.91 -12.18 -10.22
N VAL A 95 4.86 -12.85 -10.69
CA VAL A 95 3.80 -13.38 -9.84
C VAL A 95 3.68 -14.87 -10.08
N ARG A 96 3.84 -15.67 -9.02
CA ARG A 96 3.64 -17.12 -9.01
C ARG A 96 2.51 -17.42 -8.02
N GLU A 97 1.27 -17.23 -8.47
CA GLU A 97 0.07 -17.35 -7.61
C GLU A 97 0.04 -18.71 -6.89
N ARG A 98 0.27 -19.83 -7.59
CA ARG A 98 0.25 -21.17 -6.96
C ARG A 98 1.27 -21.35 -5.82
N ALA A 99 2.38 -20.63 -5.86
CA ALA A 99 3.42 -20.68 -4.84
C ALA A 99 3.25 -19.59 -3.76
N GLY A 100 2.31 -18.65 -3.94
CA GLY A 100 2.16 -17.47 -3.10
C GLY A 100 3.36 -16.50 -3.17
N ASP A 101 4.14 -16.50 -4.27
CA ASP A 101 5.32 -15.65 -4.44
C ASP A 101 5.00 -14.45 -5.33
N TYR A 102 5.00 -13.25 -4.74
CA TYR A 102 4.64 -11.99 -5.40
C TYR A 102 5.82 -11.01 -5.35
N ARG A 103 6.46 -10.76 -6.50
CA ARG A 103 7.62 -9.86 -6.59
C ARG A 103 7.32 -8.73 -7.56
N TRP A 104 7.21 -7.52 -7.05
CA TRP A 104 6.78 -6.37 -7.83
C TRP A 104 7.16 -5.07 -7.15
N ASP A 105 7.01 -3.96 -7.84
CA ASP A 105 6.97 -2.64 -7.22
C ASP A 105 5.53 -2.11 -7.23
N CYS A 106 5.31 -0.92 -6.67
CA CYS A 106 3.98 -0.31 -6.59
C CYS A 106 3.25 -0.26 -7.94
N SER A 107 3.96 0.10 -9.01
CA SER A 107 3.38 0.26 -10.34
C SER A 107 3.14 -1.09 -11.02
N GLY A 108 4.00 -2.07 -10.75
CA GLY A 108 3.85 -3.45 -11.19
C GLY A 108 2.61 -4.11 -10.59
N MET A 109 2.44 -3.98 -9.27
CA MET A 109 1.25 -4.44 -8.55
C MET A 109 -0.02 -3.77 -9.11
N ALA A 110 -0.05 -2.43 -9.21
CA ALA A 110 -1.19 -1.70 -9.74
C ALA A 110 -1.57 -2.14 -11.17
N THR A 111 -0.57 -2.32 -12.03
CA THR A 111 -0.77 -2.79 -13.39
C THR A 111 -1.36 -4.21 -13.42
N TRP A 112 -0.84 -5.11 -12.57
CA TRP A 112 -1.29 -6.50 -12.47
C TRP A 112 -2.74 -6.59 -11.96
N VAL A 113 -3.06 -5.85 -10.89
CA VAL A 113 -4.41 -5.79 -10.32
C VAL A 113 -5.41 -5.23 -11.34
N LEU A 114 -5.11 -4.11 -12.00
CA LEU A 114 -6.01 -3.53 -13.01
C LEU A 114 -6.23 -4.46 -14.22
N ALA A 115 -5.22 -5.24 -14.61
CA ALA A 115 -5.35 -6.20 -15.70
C ALA A 115 -6.40 -7.29 -15.41
N ARG A 116 -6.66 -7.58 -14.13
CA ARG A 116 -7.60 -8.63 -13.69
C ARG A 116 -8.95 -8.06 -13.27
N SER A 117 -8.95 -6.94 -12.57
CA SER A 117 -10.15 -6.32 -11.99
C SER A 117 -10.82 -5.27 -12.88
N ALA A 118 -10.03 -4.55 -13.70
CA ALA A 118 -10.47 -3.35 -14.41
C ALA A 118 -9.80 -3.21 -15.80
N ARG A 119 -9.96 -4.23 -16.65
CA ARG A 119 -9.30 -4.32 -17.98
C ARG A 119 -9.42 -3.06 -18.84
N ARG A 120 -10.56 -2.36 -18.78
CA ARG A 120 -10.78 -1.10 -19.54
C ARG A 120 -9.83 0.01 -19.03
N ALA A 121 -9.75 0.19 -17.71
CA ALA A 121 -8.84 1.15 -17.08
C ALA A 121 -7.37 0.80 -17.39
N ARG A 122 -7.01 -0.50 -17.32
CA ARG A 122 -5.68 -0.97 -17.71
C ARG A 122 -5.33 -0.62 -19.15
N ARG A 123 -6.24 -0.84 -20.11
CA ARG A 123 -5.99 -0.53 -21.53
C ARG A 123 -5.82 0.97 -21.78
N ALA A 124 -6.54 1.82 -21.06
CA ALA A 124 -6.44 3.28 -21.21
C ALA A 124 -5.07 3.85 -20.80
N LEU A 125 -4.27 3.11 -20.00
CA LEU A 125 -2.89 3.48 -19.69
C LEU A 125 -1.92 3.25 -20.87
N GLY A 126 -2.34 2.57 -21.92
CA GLY A 126 -1.50 2.19 -23.06
C GLY A 126 -0.67 0.93 -22.82
N GLY A 127 0.20 0.63 -23.79
CA GLY A 127 1.14 -0.50 -23.74
C GLY A 127 2.37 -0.21 -22.88
N GLY A 128 3.17 -1.26 -22.62
CA GLY A 128 4.45 -1.13 -21.93
C GLY A 128 4.36 -0.99 -20.40
N ARG A 129 5.51 -0.67 -19.80
CA ARG A 129 5.70 -0.51 -18.36
C ARG A 129 5.18 0.87 -17.92
N ILE A 130 4.10 0.87 -17.14
CA ILE A 130 3.58 2.10 -16.51
C ILE A 130 4.28 2.30 -15.17
N ILE A 131 4.79 3.50 -14.93
CA ILE A 131 5.36 3.94 -13.65
C ILE A 131 4.36 4.84 -12.90
N ALA A 132 4.57 5.09 -11.61
CA ALA A 132 3.67 5.89 -10.76
C ALA A 132 3.27 7.24 -11.39
N ARG A 133 4.23 7.95 -12.00
CA ARG A 133 3.96 9.20 -12.75
C ARG A 133 2.91 9.04 -13.86
N GLY A 134 2.89 7.89 -14.53
CA GLY A 134 1.91 7.56 -15.56
C GLY A 134 0.49 7.45 -15.00
N PHE A 135 0.34 6.80 -13.84
CA PHE A 135 -0.93 6.71 -13.13
C PHE A 135 -1.41 8.09 -12.67
N ALA A 136 -0.54 8.88 -12.04
CA ALA A 136 -0.88 10.23 -11.59
C ALA A 136 -1.38 11.12 -12.75
N ARG A 137 -0.70 11.07 -13.90
CA ARG A 137 -1.15 11.77 -15.12
C ARG A 137 -2.48 11.26 -15.64
N GLN A 138 -2.73 9.95 -15.59
CA GLN A 138 -3.99 9.37 -16.04
C GLN A 138 -5.16 9.81 -15.15
N ILE A 139 -4.97 9.80 -13.83
CA ILE A 139 -5.97 10.26 -12.86
C ILE A 139 -6.29 11.74 -13.10
N ARG A 140 -5.29 12.62 -13.22
CA ARG A 140 -5.50 14.06 -13.46
C ARG A 140 -6.19 14.38 -14.80
N ARG A 141 -6.15 13.48 -15.78
CA ARG A 141 -6.78 13.65 -17.11
C ARG A 141 -8.18 13.03 -17.17
N ALA A 142 -8.56 12.26 -16.16
CA ALA A 142 -9.86 11.62 -16.11
C ALA A 142 -10.94 12.68 -15.81
N PRO A 143 -12.12 12.60 -16.44
CA PRO A 143 -13.22 13.48 -16.10
C PRO A 143 -13.72 13.20 -14.68
N THR A 144 -14.19 14.24 -13.98
CA THR A 144 -14.79 14.13 -12.64
C THR A 144 -16.27 13.74 -12.69
N SER A 145 -16.99 14.18 -13.73
CA SER A 145 -18.45 13.99 -13.86
C SER A 145 -18.89 12.62 -14.39
N ARG A 146 -18.01 11.90 -15.08
CA ARG A 146 -18.32 10.58 -15.67
C ARG A 146 -17.07 9.76 -15.91
N SER A 147 -17.20 8.45 -16.00
CA SER A 147 -16.08 7.59 -16.40
C SER A 147 -15.76 7.71 -17.89
N ARG A 148 -14.46 7.79 -18.22
CA ARG A 148 -13.93 7.72 -19.59
C ARG A 148 -12.74 6.77 -19.63
N GLY A 149 -12.82 5.76 -20.49
CA GLY A 149 -11.76 4.74 -20.58
C GLY A 149 -11.62 3.90 -19.29
N GLY A 150 -12.65 3.83 -18.45
CA GLY A 150 -12.59 3.16 -17.15
C GLY A 150 -11.96 4.00 -16.03
N TRP A 151 -11.72 5.29 -16.27
CA TRP A 151 -11.20 6.24 -15.27
C TRP A 151 -12.22 7.33 -15.02
N GLN A 152 -12.41 7.66 -13.75
CA GLN A 152 -13.10 8.86 -13.27
C GLN A 152 -12.23 9.45 -12.17
N GLN A 153 -12.01 10.75 -12.21
CA GLN A 153 -11.31 11.44 -11.13
C GLN A 153 -12.30 11.68 -9.99
N VAL A 154 -11.89 11.39 -8.76
CA VAL A 154 -12.60 11.83 -7.56
C VAL A 154 -12.12 13.24 -7.24
N ASP A 155 -13.05 14.19 -7.11
CA ASP A 155 -12.74 15.61 -7.01
C ASP A 155 -12.28 16.00 -5.59
N HIS A 156 -12.92 15.41 -4.58
CA HIS A 156 -12.62 15.68 -3.18
C HIS A 156 -12.27 14.41 -2.41
N ILE A 157 -11.27 14.49 -1.50
CA ILE A 157 -10.80 13.35 -0.71
C ILE A 157 -11.91 12.68 0.12
N ARG A 158 -12.90 13.46 0.58
CA ARG A 158 -14.08 12.97 1.30
C ARG A 158 -14.99 12.04 0.49
N GLU A 159 -14.89 12.08 -0.83
CA GLU A 159 -15.72 11.27 -1.75
C GLU A 159 -15.04 9.96 -2.11
N VAL A 160 -13.78 9.82 -1.74
CA VAL A 160 -12.98 8.65 -2.04
C VAL A 160 -13.51 7.44 -1.26
N ARG A 161 -13.60 6.30 -1.92
CA ARG A 161 -14.13 5.06 -1.38
C ARG A 161 -13.12 3.94 -1.52
N ALA A 162 -13.39 2.81 -0.86
CA ALA A 162 -12.53 1.65 -1.01
C ALA A 162 -12.50 1.12 -2.44
N GLY A 163 -11.33 0.64 -2.83
CA GLY A 163 -11.01 0.19 -4.19
C GLY A 163 -10.66 1.33 -5.14
N ASP A 164 -10.80 2.60 -4.73
CA ASP A 164 -10.30 3.72 -5.50
C ASP A 164 -8.76 3.70 -5.54
N MET A 165 -8.21 4.17 -6.65
CA MET A 165 -6.77 4.26 -6.87
C MET A 165 -6.27 5.67 -6.57
N PHE A 166 -5.14 5.76 -5.90
CA PHE A 166 -4.38 7.01 -5.75
C PHE A 166 -3.02 6.89 -6.43
N ALA A 167 -2.48 8.02 -6.86
CA ALA A 167 -1.10 8.12 -7.29
C ALA A 167 -0.56 9.54 -7.12
N TRP A 168 0.71 9.66 -6.77
CA TRP A 168 1.41 10.94 -6.73
C TRP A 168 2.73 10.85 -7.48
N GLU A 169 3.18 12.00 -7.98
CA GLU A 169 4.49 12.13 -8.58
C GLU A 169 5.52 12.45 -7.51
N ARG A 170 6.75 11.96 -7.68
CA ARG A 170 7.86 12.40 -6.83
C ARG A 170 8.05 13.92 -6.98
N PRO A 171 8.12 14.70 -5.89
CA PRO A 171 8.49 16.11 -5.94
C PRO A 171 9.86 16.31 -6.58
N ARG A 172 10.06 17.37 -7.38
CA ARG A 172 11.27 17.56 -8.19
C ARG A 172 12.57 17.43 -7.38
N ASN A 173 12.59 17.98 -6.17
CA ASN A 173 13.77 18.07 -5.31
C ASN A 173 13.85 16.97 -4.23
N PHE A 174 13.02 15.92 -4.33
CA PHE A 174 13.06 14.83 -3.36
C PHE A 174 14.22 13.88 -3.66
N PRO A 175 15.07 13.51 -2.67
CA PRO A 175 16.28 12.69 -2.86
C PRO A 175 15.94 11.20 -3.02
N SER A 176 15.24 10.84 -4.10
CA SER A 176 14.98 9.46 -4.51
C SER A 176 14.98 9.35 -6.05
N ARG A 177 15.36 8.17 -6.55
CA ARG A 177 15.24 7.81 -7.97
C ARG A 177 13.83 7.36 -8.36
N ASP A 178 12.92 7.23 -7.41
CA ASP A 178 11.55 6.81 -7.66
C ASP A 178 10.75 7.85 -8.46
N SER A 179 9.76 7.38 -9.21
CA SER A 179 8.89 8.26 -10.02
C SER A 179 7.71 8.85 -9.23
N GLY A 180 7.48 8.35 -8.02
CA GLY A 180 6.29 8.61 -7.20
C GLY A 180 5.77 7.30 -6.60
N HIS A 181 4.49 7.27 -6.23
CA HIS A 181 3.81 6.07 -5.74
C HIS A 181 2.42 5.92 -6.35
N VAL A 182 1.91 4.69 -6.34
CA VAL A 182 0.56 4.34 -6.75
C VAL A 182 0.07 3.22 -5.85
N GLY A 183 -1.20 3.28 -5.48
CA GLY A 183 -1.83 2.27 -4.65
C GLY A 183 -3.34 2.29 -4.77
N PHE A 184 -3.98 1.42 -4.00
CA PHE A 184 -5.44 1.36 -3.87
C PHE A 184 -5.79 1.60 -2.43
N LEU A 185 -6.96 2.19 -2.20
CA LEU A 185 -7.47 2.40 -0.87
C LEU A 185 -8.20 1.16 -0.41
N ALA A 186 -7.74 0.59 0.70
CA ALA A 186 -8.43 -0.53 1.32
C ALA A 186 -9.77 -0.04 1.90
N HIS A 187 -9.78 1.15 2.50
CA HIS A 187 -10.92 1.75 3.20
C HIS A 187 -11.15 3.20 2.78
N ALA A 188 -12.34 3.73 3.05
CA ALA A 188 -12.60 5.16 2.87
C ALA A 188 -11.75 5.96 3.87
N PRO A 189 -11.21 7.13 3.48
CA PRO A 189 -10.43 7.95 4.38
C PRO A 189 -11.29 8.45 5.53
N VAL A 190 -10.74 8.44 6.73
CA VAL A 190 -11.34 9.04 7.92
C VAL A 190 -10.71 10.41 8.15
N GLU A 191 -11.54 11.42 8.36
CA GLU A 191 -11.07 12.74 8.75
C GLU A 191 -10.53 12.68 10.18
N LEU A 192 -9.26 13.06 10.34
CA LEU A 192 -8.64 13.36 11.61
C LEU A 192 -8.87 14.84 11.96
N ALA A 193 -8.28 15.32 13.06
CA ALA A 193 -8.35 16.75 13.37
C ALA A 193 -7.70 17.60 12.25
N ASP A 194 -8.19 18.83 12.09
CA ASP A 194 -7.59 19.89 11.27
C ASP A 194 -7.48 19.58 9.77
N GLY A 195 -8.45 18.84 9.20
CA GLY A 195 -8.52 18.56 7.77
C GLY A 195 -7.49 17.54 7.26
N VAL A 196 -6.81 16.84 8.18
CA VAL A 196 -5.93 15.71 7.87
C VAL A 196 -6.77 14.46 7.67
N TRP A 197 -6.44 13.61 6.70
CA TRP A 197 -7.19 12.38 6.40
C TRP A 197 -6.28 11.14 6.49
N ALA A 198 -6.79 10.03 7.03
CA ALA A 198 -6.10 8.74 7.13
C ALA A 198 -6.88 7.65 6.39
N ALA A 199 -6.19 6.80 5.61
CA ALA A 199 -6.80 5.79 4.74
C ALA A 199 -5.95 4.53 4.61
#